data_AF-A0A3D6DDT8-F1
#
_entry.id   AF-A0A3D6DDT8-F1
#
_cell.length_a   1.000
_cell.length_b   1.000
_cell.length_c   1.000
_cell.angle_alpha   90.00
_cell.angle_beta   90.00
_cell.angle_gamma   90.00
#
_symmetry.space_group_name_H-M   'P 1'
#
loop_
_entity.id
_entity.type
_entity.pdbx_description
1 polymer ?
#
loop_
_entity_poly.entity_id
_entity_poly.type
_entity_poly.pdbx_seq_one_letter_code
_entity_poly.pdbx_strand_id
1 'polypeptide(L)'
;MFTKLTAPLYCLWLIAAPQIASAQPEDWVTTPSAYEFSMTLTYTISIDGLVGANSTNAAAIFGADGTCRGWGTADFMGTSGFYTGLILVYSNSASEPGLEVRIWDATLDSLPQCLDEVDFVANGIQGSLADPVVFYAVYDPLVGCTDANACNYLSTAISDNGSCIYPGCNDEAACNYVVSSPCYDSNTCVFPDLYFDCNGDCLNDFDGDGICDELEIGGCLDDRACNYNPSATDDDCSCSFPFYPLDCDGNCYIDTDGDGVCEADEVLGCDDPVSCNFEPNATDNNGTCAYCCYSYYDGSDGFSIEVERYAGLGTEVPGLEGLTTFRVYLTCSDSADRVTAVLGSGGSSTFIGASSNFHQAPNGGLLITDIDSTLFADDLSVTLDSWLTIGLDHPTPGDGEEPISATSGLWSTLFELGEDVFIGGNSNDGWSVSSSSNNGIAGSDLKVLIGQFTSSSPIEGSLNVTVIPSGSSTPIQVNPLFIAPPCGCTDETACNYDPDSNYDDGTCQYPAIGVDCAGNCSSDSDGDGVCDEDEIQGCTDFLADNFSPLATDDFGCQFLGCTYLDAENYDAGANDDDGSCAFSLMNPCPTDLNGDGITAAGDILEMLAFYGQPCQ
;
A
#
# COMPACT_ATOMS: atom_id res chain seq x y z
N MET A 1 41.90 62.44 -38.63
CA MET A 1 41.70 63.85 -38.22
C MET A 1 41.00 63.77 -36.87
N PHE A 2 41.60 64.06 -35.73
CA PHE A 2 42.38 65.22 -35.29
C PHE A 2 43.09 64.81 -33.97
N THR A 3 44.42 64.87 -33.73
CA THR A 3 45.32 66.03 -33.49
C THR A 3 44.68 67.19 -32.73
N LYS A 4 45.24 67.81 -31.69
CA LYS A 4 46.50 67.72 -30.93
C LYS A 4 46.42 68.85 -29.87
N LEU A 5 47.14 68.67 -28.75
CA LEU A 5 47.84 69.68 -27.92
C LEU A 5 47.10 70.90 -27.33
N THR A 6 47.40 71.19 -26.06
CA THR A 6 48.24 72.36 -25.66
C THR A 6 48.65 72.29 -24.17
N ALA A 7 49.93 72.58 -23.89
CA ALA A 7 50.60 72.71 -22.57
C ALA A 7 50.57 74.19 -22.09
N PRO A 8 51.38 74.74 -21.13
CA PRO A 8 52.31 74.21 -20.09
C PRO A 8 52.28 75.00 -18.72
N LEU A 9 53.11 74.66 -17.70
CA LEU A 9 54.10 75.55 -16.98
C LEU A 9 54.55 75.04 -15.56
N TYR A 10 55.87 74.75 -15.39
CA TYR A 10 56.86 75.12 -14.32
C TYR A 10 56.53 75.01 -12.79
N CYS A 11 57.39 74.75 -11.79
CA CYS A 11 58.81 75.05 -11.52
C CYS A 11 59.27 74.49 -10.12
N LEU A 12 60.57 74.15 -9.94
CA LEU A 12 61.45 74.19 -8.70
C LEU A 12 61.14 73.26 -7.48
N TRP A 13 62.06 72.72 -6.66
CA TRP A 13 63.53 72.77 -6.49
C TRP A 13 64.06 71.55 -5.69
N LEU A 14 65.30 71.15 -5.96
CA LEU A 14 66.13 70.16 -5.25
C LEU A 14 66.97 70.85 -4.15
N ILE A 15 67.02 70.27 -2.94
CA ILE A 15 68.16 70.35 -2.01
C ILE A 15 68.34 68.97 -1.35
N ALA A 16 69.55 68.42 -1.45
CA ALA A 16 69.98 67.15 -0.88
C ALA A 16 70.78 67.36 0.42
N ALA A 17 70.62 66.44 1.38
CA ALA A 17 71.63 65.97 2.33
C ALA A 17 71.13 64.65 2.98
N PRO A 18 72.01 63.80 3.54
CA PRO A 18 72.16 62.41 3.12
C PRO A 18 71.49 61.41 4.07
N GLN A 19 71.03 60.29 3.53
CA GLN A 19 70.76 59.08 4.31
C GLN A 19 71.60 57.96 3.70
N ILE A 20 72.71 57.65 4.39
CA ILE A 20 73.46 56.40 4.26
C ILE A 20 72.66 55.34 5.02
N ALA A 21 72.32 54.22 4.38
CA ALA A 21 72.43 52.86 4.92
C ALA A 21 71.88 51.82 3.92
N SER A 22 72.48 50.63 3.95
CA SER A 22 72.18 49.39 3.20
C SER A 22 72.97 49.27 1.88
N ALA A 23 73.88 48.33 1.66
CA ALA A 23 74.19 47.09 2.38
C ALA A 23 75.68 46.74 2.16
N GLN A 24 76.52 46.93 3.18
CA GLN A 24 77.90 46.41 3.18
C GLN A 24 78.00 45.42 4.34
N PRO A 25 78.66 44.27 4.17
CA PRO A 25 79.01 43.43 5.31
C PRO A 25 79.89 44.24 6.29
N GLU A 26 79.61 44.20 7.60
CA GLU A 26 80.31 45.01 8.61
C GLU A 26 81.84 44.77 8.64
N ASP A 27 82.29 43.69 8.01
CA ASP A 27 83.66 43.19 8.07
C ASP A 27 84.55 43.70 6.91
N TRP A 28 83.99 44.40 5.91
CA TRP A 28 84.70 44.79 4.69
C TRP A 28 85.36 46.16 4.85
N VAL A 29 86.46 46.21 5.62
CA VAL A 29 87.20 47.46 5.90
C VAL A 29 88.67 47.34 5.50
N THR A 30 89.19 48.37 4.82
CA THR A 30 90.60 48.46 4.41
C THR A 30 91.26 49.71 4.98
N THR A 31 92.52 49.61 5.38
CA THR A 31 93.34 50.76 5.84
C THR A 31 94.50 50.99 4.86
N PRO A 32 94.36 51.88 3.87
CA PRO A 32 95.35 52.04 2.79
C PRO A 32 96.76 52.37 3.27
N SER A 33 96.92 53.09 4.38
CA SER A 33 98.23 53.48 4.91
C SER A 33 99.05 52.30 5.48
N ALA A 34 98.46 51.11 5.60
CA ALA A 34 99.13 49.90 6.06
C ALA A 34 99.87 49.13 4.93
N TYR A 35 99.76 49.60 3.68
CA TYR A 35 100.26 48.89 2.50
C TYR A 35 101.20 49.75 1.63
N GLU A 36 102.23 49.11 1.05
CA GLU A 36 103.23 49.77 0.20
C GLU A 36 102.78 49.93 -1.27
N PHE A 37 101.96 49.00 -1.78
CA PHE A 37 101.52 48.98 -3.18
C PHE A 37 99.99 48.99 -3.30
N SER A 38 99.50 49.51 -4.44
CA SER A 38 98.06 49.47 -4.80
C SER A 38 97.85 49.01 -6.24
N MET A 39 96.69 48.43 -6.54
CA MET A 39 96.25 48.05 -7.88
C MET A 39 94.80 48.54 -8.09
N THR A 40 94.46 48.94 -9.31
CA THR A 40 93.07 49.30 -9.67
C THR A 40 92.42 48.17 -10.46
N LEU A 41 91.22 47.75 -10.07
CA LEU A 41 90.46 46.67 -10.69
C LEU A 41 89.07 47.17 -11.15
N THR A 42 88.75 47.03 -12.44
CA THR A 42 87.41 47.32 -12.97
C THR A 42 86.66 46.01 -13.20
N TYR A 43 85.46 45.88 -12.64
CA TYR A 43 84.73 44.59 -12.62
C TYR A 43 83.22 44.73 -12.91
N THR A 44 82.56 43.61 -13.16
CA THR A 44 81.09 43.46 -13.21
C THR A 44 80.69 42.17 -12.49
N ILE A 45 79.44 42.10 -12.00
CA ILE A 45 78.92 40.97 -11.23
C ILE A 45 77.89 40.21 -12.07
N SER A 46 78.01 38.89 -12.11
CA SER A 46 77.05 37.95 -12.68
C SER A 46 76.56 37.00 -11.59
N ILE A 47 75.26 36.98 -11.29
CA ILE A 47 74.65 36.06 -10.32
C ILE A 47 73.69 35.14 -11.09
N ASP A 48 73.84 33.82 -10.95
CA ASP A 48 73.03 32.81 -11.65
C ASP A 48 72.97 33.01 -13.18
N GLY A 49 74.06 33.49 -13.77
CA GLY A 49 74.17 33.74 -15.21
C GLY A 49 73.57 35.07 -15.67
N LEU A 50 72.96 35.86 -14.79
CA LEU A 50 72.47 37.20 -15.08
C LEU A 50 73.58 38.24 -14.85
N VAL A 51 74.16 38.72 -15.94
CA VAL A 51 75.20 39.76 -15.93
C VAL A 51 74.59 41.12 -15.59
N GLY A 52 75.21 41.84 -14.65
CA GLY A 52 74.78 43.18 -14.26
C GLY A 52 73.66 43.16 -13.21
N ALA A 53 73.84 42.37 -12.15
CA ALA A 53 72.88 42.31 -11.06
C ALA A 53 72.93 43.60 -10.21
N ASN A 54 71.95 44.50 -10.42
CA ASN A 54 71.57 45.71 -9.66
C ASN A 54 72.69 46.71 -9.24
N SER A 55 72.33 47.94 -8.86
CA SER A 55 73.29 49.00 -8.49
C SER A 55 73.73 48.99 -7.02
N THR A 56 73.35 47.95 -6.28
CA THR A 56 73.54 47.87 -4.83
C THR A 56 74.44 46.71 -4.43
N ASN A 57 74.70 45.78 -5.34
CA ASN A 57 75.61 44.66 -5.12
C ASN A 57 77.06 45.13 -5.00
N ALA A 58 77.82 44.41 -4.17
CA ALA A 58 79.20 44.76 -3.84
C ALA A 58 80.14 43.58 -4.05
N ALA A 59 81.40 43.87 -4.35
CA ALA A 59 82.46 42.87 -4.38
C ALA A 59 83.65 43.32 -3.53
N ALA A 60 84.29 42.36 -2.87
CA ALA A 60 85.47 42.57 -2.05
C ALA A 60 86.55 41.53 -2.35
N ILE A 61 87.80 41.96 -2.22
CA ILE A 61 89.01 41.17 -2.45
C ILE A 61 89.68 40.89 -1.11
N PHE A 62 89.98 39.63 -0.84
CA PHE A 62 90.55 39.15 0.42
C PHE A 62 91.91 38.50 0.20
N GLY A 63 92.86 38.76 1.12
CA GLY A 63 94.08 37.99 1.22
C GLY A 63 93.82 36.60 1.79
N ALA A 64 94.74 35.65 1.59
CA ALA A 64 94.65 34.30 2.16
C ALA A 64 94.58 34.29 3.71
N ASP A 65 94.98 35.39 4.36
CA ASP A 65 94.85 35.64 5.79
C ASP A 65 93.44 36.09 6.22
N GLY A 66 92.50 36.18 5.27
CA GLY A 66 91.14 36.65 5.50
C GLY A 66 91.02 38.17 5.68
N THR A 67 92.08 38.93 5.42
CA THR A 67 92.04 40.38 5.52
C THR A 67 91.51 41.02 4.23
N CYS A 68 90.57 41.97 4.37
CA CYS A 68 90.07 42.71 3.22
C CYS A 68 91.21 43.58 2.65
N ARG A 69 91.44 43.46 1.33
CA ARG A 69 92.47 44.19 0.57
C ARG A 69 91.89 45.31 -0.28
N GLY A 70 90.59 45.28 -0.58
CA GLY A 70 89.87 46.30 -1.36
C GLY A 70 88.41 45.88 -1.55
N TRP A 71 87.48 46.83 -1.64
CA TRP A 71 86.09 46.55 -2.01
C TRP A 71 85.44 47.72 -2.75
N GLY A 72 84.32 47.45 -3.41
CA GLY A 72 83.51 48.46 -4.11
C GLY A 72 82.10 47.96 -4.42
N THR A 73 81.23 48.88 -4.86
CA THR A 73 79.89 48.58 -5.37
C THR A 73 79.87 48.61 -6.89
N ALA A 74 78.95 47.86 -7.50
CA ALA A 74 78.70 47.93 -8.94
C ALA A 74 77.59 48.97 -9.24
N ASP A 75 77.84 49.87 -10.19
CA ASP A 75 76.92 50.93 -10.58
C ASP A 75 76.44 50.78 -12.03
N PHE A 76 75.23 51.26 -12.33
CA PHE A 76 74.66 51.19 -13.67
C PHE A 76 75.27 52.21 -14.64
N MET A 77 75.81 51.72 -15.77
CA MET A 77 76.33 52.58 -16.85
C MET A 77 75.25 52.80 -17.93
N GLY A 78 74.51 53.91 -17.81
CA GLY A 78 73.27 54.17 -18.55
C GLY A 78 73.29 54.16 -20.09
N THR A 79 74.45 54.21 -20.74
CA THR A 79 74.54 54.13 -22.22
C THR A 79 74.94 52.75 -22.75
N SER A 80 75.44 51.86 -21.90
CA SER A 80 76.00 50.56 -22.33
C SER A 80 75.19 49.36 -21.83
N GLY A 81 74.25 49.57 -20.90
CA GLY A 81 73.29 48.57 -20.46
C GLY A 81 73.80 47.54 -19.45
N PHE A 82 75.01 47.71 -18.90
CA PHE A 82 75.58 46.82 -17.88
C PHE A 82 76.01 47.58 -16.62
N TYR A 83 76.14 46.84 -15.52
CA TYR A 83 76.62 47.35 -14.22
C TYR A 83 78.11 47.11 -14.09
N THR A 84 78.88 48.08 -13.60
CA THR A 84 80.33 47.93 -13.40
C THR A 84 80.80 48.70 -12.16
N GLY A 85 81.84 48.20 -11.49
CA GLY A 85 82.43 48.81 -10.31
C GLY A 85 83.95 48.96 -10.42
N LEU A 86 84.52 49.75 -9.53
CA LEU A 86 85.97 49.99 -9.42
C LEU A 86 86.44 49.65 -8.01
N ILE A 87 87.47 48.83 -7.88
CA ILE A 87 88.10 48.48 -6.61
C ILE A 87 89.56 48.94 -6.61
N LEU A 88 89.98 49.61 -5.52
CA LEU A 88 91.40 49.80 -5.20
C LEU A 88 91.83 48.67 -4.25
N VAL A 89 92.73 47.81 -4.71
CA VAL A 89 93.27 46.68 -3.97
C VAL A 89 94.67 47.04 -3.46
N TYR A 90 95.01 46.66 -2.23
CA TYR A 90 96.30 46.99 -1.59
C TYR A 90 97.08 45.74 -1.17
N SER A 91 98.41 45.77 -1.27
CA SER A 91 99.30 44.71 -0.77
C SER A 91 100.70 45.26 -0.40
N ASN A 92 101.43 44.52 0.44
CA ASN A 92 102.84 44.77 0.76
C ASN A 92 103.80 43.92 -0.10
N SER A 93 103.27 43.07 -0.98
CA SER A 93 104.05 42.32 -1.97
C SER A 93 103.97 43.00 -3.33
N ALA A 94 105.07 42.98 -4.09
CA ALA A 94 105.07 43.49 -5.46
C ALA A 94 104.18 42.65 -6.41
N SER A 95 103.89 41.39 -6.04
CA SER A 95 102.97 40.49 -6.73
C SER A 95 102.44 39.43 -5.75
N GLU A 96 101.14 39.16 -5.78
CA GLU A 96 100.47 38.20 -4.89
C GLU A 96 99.33 37.51 -5.66
N PRO A 97 99.49 36.24 -6.08
CA PRO A 97 98.47 35.53 -6.84
C PRO A 97 97.36 34.99 -5.92
N GLY A 98 96.18 34.75 -6.49
CA GLY A 98 95.08 34.01 -5.84
C GLY A 98 94.38 34.75 -4.70
N LEU A 99 94.10 36.04 -4.85
CA LEU A 99 93.26 36.77 -3.89
C LEU A 99 91.80 36.34 -4.06
N GLU A 100 91.13 36.05 -2.94
CA GLU A 100 89.75 35.56 -2.91
C GLU A 100 88.76 36.68 -3.25
N VAL A 101 87.81 36.42 -4.14
CA VAL A 101 86.71 37.34 -4.46
C VAL A 101 85.46 36.93 -3.67
N ARG A 102 84.83 37.90 -2.99
CA ARG A 102 83.51 37.72 -2.36
C ARG A 102 82.52 38.69 -2.95
N ILE A 103 81.33 38.19 -3.28
CA ILE A 103 80.21 38.98 -3.80
C ILE A 103 79.12 39.03 -2.73
N TRP A 104 78.56 40.22 -2.58
CA TRP A 104 77.40 40.50 -1.74
C TRP A 104 76.21 40.88 -2.62
N ASP A 105 75.13 40.12 -2.52
CA ASP A 105 73.84 40.48 -3.11
C ASP A 105 73.05 41.31 -2.10
N ALA A 106 72.93 42.61 -2.39
CA ALA A 106 72.22 43.55 -1.54
C ALA A 106 70.69 43.42 -1.62
N THR A 107 70.15 42.79 -2.67
CA THR A 107 68.70 42.53 -2.76
C THR A 107 68.31 41.38 -1.85
N LEU A 108 69.17 40.37 -1.74
CA LEU A 108 68.90 39.15 -0.96
C LEU A 108 69.62 39.11 0.39
N ASP A 109 70.42 40.14 0.72
CA ASP A 109 71.19 40.21 1.97
C ASP A 109 72.06 38.95 2.18
N SER A 110 72.71 38.47 1.12
CA SER A 110 73.39 37.18 1.12
C SER A 110 74.74 37.19 0.40
N LEU A 111 75.59 36.23 0.74
CA LEU A 111 76.89 35.99 0.14
C LEU A 111 76.81 34.75 -0.78
N PRO A 112 76.42 34.90 -2.06
CA PRO A 112 76.48 33.79 -3.00
C PRO A 112 77.93 33.31 -3.18
N GLN A 113 78.10 32.03 -3.53
CA GLN A 113 79.44 31.46 -3.70
C GLN A 113 80.06 31.99 -5.00
N CYS A 114 81.18 32.71 -4.90
CA CYS A 114 82.00 33.13 -6.03
C CYS A 114 83.19 32.18 -6.17
N LEU A 115 83.49 31.75 -7.40
CA LEU A 115 84.58 30.81 -7.70
C LEU A 115 85.79 31.48 -8.34
N ASP A 116 85.78 32.80 -8.48
CA ASP A 116 86.85 33.56 -9.13
C ASP A 116 87.91 34.03 -8.12
N GLU A 117 89.16 34.09 -8.59
CA GLU A 117 90.31 34.62 -7.86
C GLU A 117 91.01 35.70 -8.69
N VAL A 118 91.70 36.64 -8.03
CA VAL A 118 92.39 37.77 -8.68
C VAL A 118 93.86 37.81 -8.28
N ASP A 119 94.74 37.94 -9.27
CA ASP A 119 96.18 38.14 -9.03
C ASP A 119 96.53 39.62 -8.85
N PHE A 120 97.20 39.97 -7.76
CA PHE A 120 97.69 41.32 -7.50
C PHE A 120 99.00 41.63 -8.23
N VAL A 121 99.05 42.80 -8.86
CA VAL A 121 100.24 43.37 -9.49
C VAL A 121 100.47 44.78 -8.97
N ALA A 122 101.61 45.03 -8.33
CA ALA A 122 101.91 46.34 -7.73
C ALA A 122 101.85 47.48 -8.75
N ASN A 123 101.07 48.51 -8.41
CA ASN A 123 100.81 49.71 -9.21
C ASN A 123 100.19 49.42 -10.59
N GLY A 124 99.58 48.24 -10.76
CA GLY A 124 98.93 47.81 -11.99
C GLY A 124 97.47 48.26 -12.12
N ILE A 125 96.92 48.04 -13.31
CA ILE A 125 95.49 48.19 -13.62
C ILE A 125 95.00 46.89 -14.25
N GLN A 126 93.88 46.35 -13.76
CA GLN A 126 93.19 45.18 -14.31
C GLN A 126 91.75 45.52 -14.72
N GLY A 127 91.34 45.02 -15.88
CA GLY A 127 90.06 45.36 -16.49
C GLY A 127 89.98 46.78 -17.05
N SER A 128 88.91 47.06 -17.80
CA SER A 128 88.58 48.40 -18.29
C SER A 128 87.06 48.59 -18.36
N LEU A 129 86.58 49.81 -18.58
CA LEU A 129 85.14 50.05 -18.76
C LEU A 129 84.55 49.40 -20.03
N ALA A 130 85.38 49.07 -21.02
CA ALA A 130 84.95 48.38 -22.25
C ALA A 130 85.04 46.86 -22.15
N ASP A 131 85.85 46.35 -21.21
CA ASP A 131 86.11 44.94 -20.96
C ASP A 131 86.43 44.76 -19.46
N PRO A 132 85.40 44.78 -18.60
CA PRO A 132 85.56 44.62 -17.16
C PRO A 132 85.79 43.14 -16.81
N VAL A 133 86.47 42.88 -15.69
CA VAL A 133 86.58 41.52 -15.17
C VAL A 133 85.20 41.07 -14.68
N VAL A 134 84.69 39.96 -15.20
CA VAL A 134 83.39 39.42 -14.79
C VAL A 134 83.59 38.48 -13.60
N PHE A 135 82.94 38.77 -12.48
CA PHE A 135 82.85 37.86 -11.34
C PHE A 135 81.54 37.08 -11.39
N TYR A 136 81.64 35.76 -11.34
CA TYR A 136 80.52 34.83 -11.38
C TYR A 136 80.22 34.28 -9.98
N ALA A 137 78.98 34.44 -9.54
CA ALA A 137 78.45 33.85 -8.34
C ALA A 137 77.15 33.08 -8.61
N VAL A 138 76.87 32.06 -7.79
CA VAL A 138 75.64 31.26 -7.90
C VAL A 138 75.02 31.01 -6.53
N TYR A 139 73.69 30.91 -6.49
CA TYR A 139 72.96 30.35 -5.36
C TYR A 139 72.96 28.81 -5.46
N ASP A 140 73.04 28.12 -4.32
CA ASP A 140 73.35 26.67 -4.19
C ASP A 140 72.77 25.76 -5.32
N PRO A 141 73.63 25.08 -6.12
CA PRO A 141 73.25 24.37 -7.35
C PRO A 141 72.48 23.04 -7.17
N LEU A 142 71.94 22.73 -5.99
CA LEU A 142 71.24 21.47 -5.71
C LEU A 142 69.71 21.48 -5.97
N VAL A 143 69.09 22.63 -6.26
CA VAL A 143 67.62 22.80 -6.34
C VAL A 143 67.19 23.46 -7.67
N GLY A 144 66.27 22.83 -8.42
CA GLY A 144 65.80 23.31 -9.75
C GLY A 144 64.85 22.32 -10.44
N CYS A 145 64.28 22.65 -11.60
CA CYS A 145 63.32 21.78 -12.29
C CYS A 145 63.95 20.43 -12.69
N THR A 146 63.43 19.32 -12.16
CA THR A 146 63.94 17.95 -12.39
C THR A 146 63.22 17.20 -13.52
N ASP A 147 62.16 17.78 -14.11
CA ASP A 147 61.41 17.13 -15.19
C ASP A 147 62.09 17.35 -16.55
N ALA A 148 62.52 16.26 -17.18
CA ALA A 148 63.20 16.28 -18.49
C ALA A 148 62.33 16.81 -19.65
N ASN A 149 61.01 16.89 -19.47
CA ASN A 149 60.07 17.44 -20.46
C ASN A 149 59.81 18.93 -20.28
N ALA A 150 60.30 19.55 -19.20
CA ALA A 150 60.19 20.98 -18.96
C ALA A 150 61.31 21.74 -19.68
N CYS A 151 61.00 22.94 -20.15
CA CYS A 151 61.90 23.76 -20.94
C CYS A 151 63.09 24.33 -20.14
N ASN A 152 62.94 24.45 -18.83
CA ASN A 152 63.99 24.85 -17.90
C ASN A 152 64.49 23.66 -17.06
N TYR A 153 64.41 22.45 -17.61
CA TYR A 153 65.01 21.25 -17.01
C TYR A 153 66.50 21.47 -16.71
N LEU A 154 66.89 21.17 -15.46
CA LEU A 154 68.26 21.18 -15.01
C LEU A 154 68.69 19.77 -14.63
N SER A 155 69.57 19.18 -15.43
CA SER A 155 70.08 17.82 -15.21
C SER A 155 70.92 17.65 -13.95
N THR A 156 71.26 18.74 -13.28
CA THR A 156 72.02 18.79 -12.02
C THR A 156 71.14 18.98 -10.79
N ALA A 157 69.85 19.28 -10.95
CA ALA A 157 68.93 19.45 -9.83
C ALA A 157 68.58 18.08 -9.21
N ILE A 158 68.62 17.99 -7.88
CA ILE A 158 68.21 16.77 -7.14
C ILE A 158 66.91 16.95 -6.34
N SER A 159 66.37 18.16 -6.32
CA SER A 159 65.05 18.48 -5.75
C SER A 159 64.34 19.50 -6.64
N ASP A 160 63.12 19.17 -7.05
CA ASP A 160 62.25 20.10 -7.77
C ASP A 160 61.77 21.22 -6.83
N ASN A 161 61.79 22.45 -7.31
CA ASN A 161 61.29 23.63 -6.61
C ASN A 161 59.97 24.15 -7.21
N GLY A 162 59.34 23.38 -8.10
CA GLY A 162 58.08 23.74 -8.74
C GLY A 162 58.25 24.82 -9.82
N SER A 163 59.48 25.08 -10.25
CA SER A 163 59.76 26.08 -11.30
C SER A 163 59.63 25.52 -12.73
N CYS A 164 59.22 24.26 -12.91
CA CYS A 164 59.13 23.64 -14.23
C CYS A 164 58.19 24.39 -15.18
N ILE A 165 58.73 24.82 -16.31
CA ILE A 165 58.00 25.49 -17.40
C ILE A 165 57.72 24.46 -18.49
N TYR A 166 56.45 24.17 -18.73
CA TYR A 166 56.02 23.26 -19.80
C TYR A 166 55.65 24.03 -21.09
N PRO A 167 55.79 23.42 -22.27
CA PRO A 167 55.42 24.06 -23.53
C PRO A 167 53.91 24.34 -23.57
N GLY A 168 53.54 25.58 -23.91
CA GLY A 168 52.16 26.03 -24.12
C GLY A 168 51.88 26.41 -25.58
N CYS A 169 50.60 26.50 -25.95
CA CYS A 169 50.17 26.82 -27.30
C CYS A 169 50.17 28.35 -27.54
N ASN A 170 50.45 28.78 -28.77
CA ASN A 170 50.41 30.17 -29.21
C ASN A 170 49.10 30.57 -29.92
N ASP A 171 48.13 29.66 -29.99
CA ASP A 171 46.81 29.90 -30.58
C ASP A 171 45.83 30.33 -29.48
N GLU A 172 45.23 31.53 -29.63
CA GLU A 172 44.24 32.08 -28.70
C GLU A 172 42.99 31.19 -28.55
N ALA A 173 42.72 30.28 -29.49
CA ALA A 173 41.60 29.35 -29.44
C ALA A 173 41.90 28.04 -28.67
N ALA A 174 43.15 27.80 -28.25
CA ALA A 174 43.52 26.59 -27.52
C ALA A 174 43.38 26.77 -25.99
N CYS A 175 42.94 25.71 -25.31
CA CYS A 175 42.76 25.68 -23.86
C CYS A 175 44.06 25.80 -23.05
N ASN A 176 45.19 25.48 -23.68
CA ASN A 176 46.52 25.67 -23.10
C ASN A 176 47.27 26.87 -23.72
N TYR A 177 46.55 27.92 -24.10
CA TYR A 177 47.11 29.16 -24.62
C TYR A 177 47.91 29.93 -23.56
N VAL A 178 49.13 30.39 -23.91
CA VAL A 178 49.97 31.22 -23.03
C VAL A 178 50.58 32.41 -23.78
N VAL A 179 50.57 33.60 -23.15
CA VAL A 179 50.91 34.88 -23.81
C VAL A 179 52.41 35.23 -23.86
N SER A 180 53.31 34.48 -23.19
CA SER A 180 54.78 34.74 -23.22
C SER A 180 55.65 33.65 -22.57
N SER A 181 55.84 32.50 -23.23
CA SER A 181 56.78 31.44 -22.77
C SER A 181 58.00 31.33 -23.70
N PRO A 182 59.25 31.14 -23.18
CA PRO A 182 60.45 30.98 -24.01
C PRO A 182 60.51 29.65 -24.81
N CYS A 183 59.51 28.78 -24.68
CA CYS A 183 59.37 27.54 -25.45
C CYS A 183 57.92 27.36 -25.93
N TYR A 184 57.68 27.59 -27.22
CA TYR A 184 56.40 27.32 -27.87
C TYR A 184 56.51 26.06 -28.73
N ASP A 185 55.48 25.22 -28.70
CA ASP A 185 55.27 24.17 -29.70
C ASP A 185 53.81 24.21 -30.17
N SER A 186 53.57 24.65 -31.40
CA SER A 186 52.22 24.70 -31.99
C SER A 186 51.63 23.31 -32.27
N ASN A 187 52.37 22.21 -32.05
CA ASN A 187 51.85 20.85 -32.16
C ASN A 187 51.23 20.32 -30.86
N THR A 188 51.30 21.07 -29.76
CA THR A 188 50.78 20.66 -28.45
C THR A 188 49.47 21.37 -28.07
N CYS A 189 48.78 21.99 -29.02
CA CYS A 189 47.52 22.71 -28.78
C CYS A 189 46.38 21.75 -28.45
N VAL A 190 45.72 22.00 -27.32
CA VAL A 190 44.50 21.29 -26.90
C VAL A 190 43.32 22.23 -27.12
N PHE A 191 42.34 21.80 -27.90
CA PHE A 191 41.10 22.54 -28.15
C PHE A 191 39.97 21.92 -27.34
N PRO A 192 38.94 22.70 -26.96
CA PRO A 192 37.78 22.13 -26.30
C PRO A 192 37.00 21.24 -27.28
N ASP A 193 36.28 20.26 -26.74
CA ASP A 193 35.42 19.40 -27.52
C ASP A 193 34.25 20.20 -28.13
N LEU A 194 33.67 19.70 -29.23
CA LEU A 194 32.58 20.38 -29.93
C LEU A 194 31.40 20.61 -28.96
N TYR A 195 30.90 21.85 -28.90
CA TYR A 195 29.86 22.37 -27.98
C TYR A 195 30.29 22.67 -26.54
N PHE A 196 31.55 22.43 -26.18
CA PHE A 196 32.09 22.73 -24.86
C PHE A 196 33.12 23.86 -24.90
N ASP A 197 33.36 24.48 -23.74
CA ASP A 197 34.47 25.39 -23.51
C ASP A 197 35.70 24.67 -22.94
N CYS A 198 36.77 25.42 -22.65
CA CYS A 198 38.04 24.86 -22.17
C CYS A 198 38.03 24.34 -20.73
N ASN A 199 36.97 24.62 -19.97
CA ASN A 199 36.75 24.06 -18.64
C ASN A 199 35.86 22.79 -18.72
N GLY A 200 35.36 22.45 -19.92
CA GLY A 200 34.40 21.38 -20.11
C GLY A 200 32.96 21.82 -19.85
N ASP A 201 32.71 23.13 -19.73
CA ASP A 201 31.37 23.67 -19.54
C ASP A 201 30.67 23.76 -20.89
N CYS A 202 29.37 23.48 -20.92
CA CYS A 202 28.60 23.59 -22.13
C CYS A 202 28.45 25.05 -22.61
N LEU A 203 28.55 25.30 -23.91
CA LEU A 203 28.38 26.63 -24.50
C LEU A 203 26.91 27.08 -24.57
N ASN A 204 25.98 26.16 -24.83
CA ASN A 204 24.53 26.38 -24.88
C ASN A 204 23.83 25.30 -24.06
N ASP A 205 23.40 25.66 -22.86
CA ASP A 205 22.72 24.79 -21.90
C ASP A 205 21.51 25.58 -21.37
N PHE A 206 20.35 25.36 -21.99
CA PHE A 206 19.15 26.14 -21.75
C PHE A 206 18.49 25.82 -20.40
N ASP A 207 18.53 24.56 -19.98
CA ASP A 207 17.87 24.07 -18.77
C ASP A 207 18.82 23.93 -17.55
N GLY A 208 20.13 23.96 -17.78
CA GLY A 208 21.18 24.00 -16.77
C GLY A 208 21.57 22.62 -16.23
N ASP A 209 21.29 21.54 -16.94
CA ASP A 209 21.58 20.17 -16.49
C ASP A 209 23.02 19.70 -16.79
N GLY A 210 23.78 20.49 -17.56
CA GLY A 210 25.17 20.24 -17.93
C GLY A 210 25.35 19.45 -19.24
N ILE A 211 24.26 19.13 -19.94
CA ILE A 211 24.25 18.59 -21.30
C ILE A 211 23.96 19.74 -22.26
N CYS A 212 24.66 19.78 -23.38
CA CYS A 212 24.43 20.85 -24.36
C CYS A 212 23.14 20.64 -25.14
N ASP A 213 22.42 21.74 -25.43
CA ASP A 213 21.21 21.77 -26.25
C ASP A 213 21.37 20.98 -27.56
N GLU A 214 22.55 21.07 -28.20
CA GLU A 214 22.83 20.35 -29.46
C GLU A 214 23.06 18.83 -29.29
N LEU A 215 23.25 18.38 -28.05
CA LEU A 215 23.47 17.00 -27.63
C LEU A 215 22.28 16.42 -26.87
N GLU A 216 21.24 17.22 -26.63
CA GLU A 216 20.05 16.77 -25.95
C GLU A 216 19.26 15.75 -26.77
N ILE A 217 18.72 14.76 -26.06
CA ILE A 217 17.81 13.77 -26.61
C ILE A 217 16.43 14.04 -26.02
N GLY A 218 15.53 14.57 -26.84
CA GLY A 218 14.13 14.80 -26.44
C GLY A 218 13.38 13.48 -26.17
N GLY A 219 12.64 13.44 -25.08
CA GLY A 219 11.70 12.36 -24.76
C GLY A 219 11.19 12.44 -23.33
N CYS A 220 10.26 11.56 -22.95
CA CYS A 220 9.69 11.61 -21.61
C CYS A 220 10.69 11.19 -20.52
N LEU A 221 10.90 12.08 -19.53
CA LEU A 221 11.78 11.87 -18.37
C LEU A 221 11.07 11.27 -17.13
N ASP A 222 9.74 11.25 -17.09
CA ASP A 222 8.98 10.67 -15.97
C ASP A 222 8.97 9.13 -16.06
N ASP A 223 9.56 8.46 -15.08
CA ASP A 223 9.69 6.99 -15.01
C ASP A 223 8.36 6.25 -14.82
N ARG A 224 7.27 6.98 -14.59
CA ARG A 224 5.90 6.44 -14.49
C ARG A 224 5.12 6.55 -15.81
N ALA A 225 5.68 7.18 -16.84
CA ALA A 225 5.05 7.27 -18.15
C ALA A 225 5.30 6.02 -19.00
N CYS A 226 4.33 5.66 -19.83
CA CYS A 226 4.36 4.49 -20.71
C CYS A 226 5.42 4.59 -21.81
N ASN A 227 5.79 5.80 -22.19
CA ASN A 227 6.85 6.10 -23.15
C ASN A 227 8.08 6.71 -22.49
N TYR A 228 8.32 6.41 -21.20
CA TYR A 228 9.55 6.79 -20.52
C TYR A 228 10.77 6.36 -21.34
N ASN A 229 11.69 7.30 -21.59
CA ASN A 229 12.92 7.04 -22.31
C ASN A 229 14.13 7.29 -21.39
N PRO A 230 14.84 6.25 -20.93
CA PRO A 230 16.01 6.42 -20.06
C PRO A 230 17.21 7.07 -20.75
N SER A 231 17.17 7.24 -22.08
CA SER A 231 18.20 7.97 -22.85
C SER A 231 17.81 9.41 -23.15
N ALA A 232 16.60 9.85 -22.78
CA ALA A 232 16.22 11.24 -22.91
C ALA A 232 17.00 12.08 -21.89
N THR A 233 17.39 13.28 -22.32
CA THR A 233 18.08 14.27 -21.49
C THR A 233 17.26 15.56 -21.39
N ASP A 234 16.24 15.73 -22.25
CA ASP A 234 15.30 16.85 -22.20
C ASP A 234 13.85 16.35 -22.34
N ASP A 235 12.93 16.92 -21.56
CA ASP A 235 11.51 16.56 -21.58
C ASP A 235 10.78 17.32 -22.69
N ASP A 236 10.52 16.62 -23.80
CA ASP A 236 9.78 17.16 -24.94
C ASP A 236 8.25 17.24 -24.72
N CYS A 237 7.80 17.02 -23.48
CA CYS A 237 6.40 16.95 -23.07
C CYS A 237 5.60 15.83 -23.80
N SER A 238 6.28 14.79 -24.28
CA SER A 238 5.63 13.64 -24.94
C SER A 238 5.09 12.60 -23.96
N CYS A 239 5.26 12.76 -22.64
CA CYS A 239 4.86 11.78 -21.64
C CYS A 239 3.38 11.36 -21.77
N SER A 240 3.18 10.07 -22.00
CA SER A 240 1.88 9.41 -22.04
C SER A 240 1.74 8.53 -20.80
N PHE A 241 0.73 8.80 -19.99
CA PHE A 241 0.46 8.05 -18.77
C PHE A 241 -0.62 6.99 -19.00
N PRO A 242 -0.61 5.90 -18.21
CA PRO A 242 -1.68 4.92 -18.25
C PRO A 242 -3.00 5.54 -17.77
N PHE A 243 -4.13 5.10 -18.34
CA PHE A 243 -5.45 5.53 -17.92
C PHE A 243 -5.96 4.60 -16.83
N TYR A 244 -6.05 5.06 -15.59
CA TYR A 244 -6.59 4.26 -14.48
C TYR A 244 -8.00 3.74 -14.84
N PRO A 245 -8.28 2.42 -14.69
CA PRO A 245 -7.51 1.39 -13.97
C PRO A 245 -6.54 0.51 -14.79
N LEU A 246 -6.23 0.88 -16.04
CA LEU A 246 -5.34 0.13 -16.92
C LEU A 246 -3.87 0.51 -16.73
N ASP A 247 -2.96 -0.39 -17.13
CA ASP A 247 -1.52 -0.16 -17.26
C ASP A 247 -1.15 0.37 -18.66
N CYS A 248 0.15 0.48 -18.93
CA CYS A 248 0.68 1.01 -20.18
C CYS A 248 0.50 0.11 -21.39
N ASP A 249 0.27 -1.19 -21.17
CA ASP A 249 -0.01 -2.16 -22.21
C ASP A 249 -1.53 -2.35 -22.40
N GLY A 250 -2.34 -1.63 -21.61
CA GLY A 250 -3.80 -1.72 -21.62
C GLY A 250 -4.34 -2.93 -20.85
N ASN A 251 -3.55 -3.52 -19.95
CA ASN A 251 -4.01 -4.57 -19.05
C ASN A 251 -4.53 -3.97 -17.74
N CYS A 252 -5.36 -4.71 -17.02
CA CYS A 252 -5.83 -4.30 -15.70
C CYS A 252 -4.71 -4.30 -14.67
N TYR A 253 -4.65 -3.23 -13.87
CA TYR A 253 -3.72 -3.14 -12.76
C TYR A 253 -4.06 -4.13 -11.63
N ILE A 254 -5.36 -4.39 -11.42
CA ILE A 254 -5.92 -5.42 -10.53
C ILE A 254 -7.15 -5.99 -11.24
N ASP A 255 -7.15 -7.31 -11.40
CA ASP A 255 -8.20 -8.15 -11.95
C ASP A 255 -8.12 -9.44 -11.13
N THR A 256 -8.96 -9.54 -10.09
CA THR A 256 -8.86 -10.58 -9.07
C THR A 256 -9.40 -11.92 -9.57
N ASP A 257 -10.45 -11.90 -10.38
CA ASP A 257 -11.14 -13.09 -10.88
C ASP A 257 -10.66 -13.54 -12.27
N GLY A 258 -9.94 -12.68 -13.00
CA GLY A 258 -9.32 -12.95 -14.29
C GLY A 258 -10.28 -12.85 -15.47
N ASP A 259 -11.41 -12.17 -15.33
CA ASP A 259 -12.43 -12.04 -16.38
C ASP A 259 -12.06 -10.97 -17.44
N GLY A 260 -11.03 -10.16 -17.17
CA GLY A 260 -10.52 -9.10 -18.04
C GLY A 260 -11.19 -7.74 -17.84
N VAL A 261 -12.06 -7.60 -16.85
CA VAL A 261 -12.57 -6.33 -16.31
C VAL A 261 -11.73 -5.97 -15.08
N CYS A 262 -11.41 -4.70 -14.92
CA CYS A 262 -10.60 -4.28 -13.78
C CYS A 262 -11.50 -4.09 -12.57
N GLU A 263 -10.99 -4.36 -11.36
CA GLU A 263 -11.78 -4.25 -10.11
C GLU A 263 -12.48 -2.89 -9.91
N ALA A 264 -11.88 -1.81 -10.42
CA ALA A 264 -12.48 -0.47 -10.33
C ALA A 264 -13.65 -0.24 -11.30
N ASP A 265 -13.73 -1.05 -12.34
CA ASP A 265 -14.75 -1.05 -13.39
C ASP A 265 -15.71 -2.25 -13.25
N GLU A 266 -15.53 -3.10 -12.23
CA GLU A 266 -16.41 -4.22 -11.96
C GLU A 266 -17.80 -3.77 -11.55
N VAL A 267 -18.79 -4.47 -12.11
CA VAL A 267 -20.19 -4.32 -11.74
C VAL A 267 -20.56 -5.50 -10.86
N LEU A 268 -20.64 -5.24 -9.55
CA LEU A 268 -21.09 -6.24 -8.58
C LEU A 268 -22.53 -6.65 -8.85
N GLY A 269 -22.78 -7.94 -8.96
CA GLY A 269 -24.11 -8.49 -9.15
C GLY A 269 -24.07 -10.01 -9.14
N CYS A 270 -25.13 -10.63 -9.63
CA CYS A 270 -25.05 -12.04 -9.97
C CYS A 270 -24.72 -12.20 -11.46
N ASP A 271 -23.55 -12.79 -11.75
CA ASP A 271 -23.03 -13.02 -13.10
C ASP A 271 -23.37 -14.43 -13.65
N ASP A 272 -24.06 -15.26 -12.85
CA ASP A 272 -24.40 -16.62 -13.23
C ASP A 272 -25.69 -16.65 -14.07
N PRO A 273 -25.64 -17.03 -15.36
CA PRO A 273 -26.80 -17.07 -16.24
C PRO A 273 -27.85 -18.13 -15.87
N VAL A 274 -27.53 -19.07 -14.96
CA VAL A 274 -28.51 -20.04 -14.44
C VAL A 274 -29.19 -19.59 -13.15
N SER A 275 -28.81 -18.44 -12.59
CA SER A 275 -29.51 -17.80 -11.48
C SER A 275 -30.72 -16.98 -11.97
N CYS A 276 -31.64 -16.66 -11.07
CA CYS A 276 -32.85 -15.90 -11.43
C CYS A 276 -32.70 -14.40 -11.30
N ASN A 277 -31.76 -13.94 -10.48
CA ASN A 277 -31.36 -12.54 -10.39
C ASN A 277 -30.08 -12.29 -11.19
N PHE A 278 -29.84 -13.09 -12.24
CA PHE A 278 -28.75 -12.85 -13.18
C PHE A 278 -28.83 -11.41 -13.71
N GLU A 279 -27.75 -10.68 -13.52
CA GLU A 279 -27.58 -9.34 -14.02
C GLU A 279 -26.62 -9.40 -15.22
N PRO A 280 -27.10 -9.18 -16.45
CA PRO A 280 -26.27 -9.33 -17.65
C PRO A 280 -25.14 -8.31 -17.78
N ASN A 281 -25.13 -7.30 -16.90
CA ASN A 281 -24.06 -6.31 -16.82
C ASN A 281 -23.15 -6.56 -15.62
N ALA A 282 -23.44 -7.53 -14.76
CA ALA A 282 -22.54 -7.90 -13.68
C ALA A 282 -21.27 -8.51 -14.29
N THR A 283 -20.14 -8.06 -13.80
CA THR A 283 -18.82 -8.56 -14.18
C THR A 283 -18.08 -9.13 -12.98
N ASP A 284 -18.67 -9.07 -11.77
CA ASP A 284 -18.16 -9.76 -10.59
C ASP A 284 -19.34 -10.28 -9.74
N ASN A 285 -19.21 -11.52 -9.28
CA ASN A 285 -20.21 -12.20 -8.48
C ASN A 285 -20.10 -11.81 -7.01
N ASN A 286 -21.08 -11.06 -6.53
CA ASN A 286 -21.13 -10.64 -5.12
C ASN A 286 -21.78 -11.68 -4.18
N GLY A 287 -22.02 -12.91 -4.64
CA GLY A 287 -22.66 -13.99 -3.89
C GLY A 287 -24.16 -13.81 -3.70
N THR A 288 -24.79 -12.87 -4.40
CA THR A 288 -26.26 -12.66 -4.32
C THR A 288 -27.04 -13.58 -5.25
N CYS A 289 -26.40 -14.45 -6.03
CA CYS A 289 -27.06 -15.35 -6.96
C CYS A 289 -28.13 -16.21 -6.27
N ALA A 290 -29.37 -16.04 -6.72
CA ALA A 290 -30.54 -16.79 -6.27
C ALA A 290 -30.84 -17.88 -7.30
N TYR A 291 -30.73 -19.13 -6.87
CA TYR A 291 -30.97 -20.32 -7.72
C TYR A 291 -32.34 -20.96 -7.47
N CYS A 292 -33.01 -20.59 -6.37
CA CYS A 292 -34.26 -21.19 -5.93
C CYS A 292 -35.53 -20.58 -6.50
N CYS A 293 -35.48 -20.25 -7.79
CA CYS A 293 -36.59 -19.57 -8.43
C CYS A 293 -37.05 -20.30 -9.69
N TYR A 294 -36.23 -20.86 -10.59
CA TYR A 294 -36.76 -21.52 -11.80
C TYR A 294 -35.87 -22.60 -12.44
N SER A 295 -36.51 -23.49 -13.20
CA SER A 295 -35.87 -24.31 -14.25
C SER A 295 -36.40 -23.92 -15.63
N TYR A 296 -35.56 -23.28 -16.43
CA TYR A 296 -35.85 -22.97 -17.83
C TYR A 296 -35.46 -24.17 -18.71
N TYR A 297 -36.38 -24.61 -19.58
CA TYR A 297 -36.00 -25.38 -20.77
C TYR A 297 -36.57 -24.70 -22.02
N ASP A 298 -35.69 -24.58 -23.01
CA ASP A 298 -35.96 -24.11 -24.36
C ASP A 298 -37.08 -24.93 -25.00
N GLY A 299 -38.29 -24.38 -24.97
CA GLY A 299 -39.30 -24.73 -25.94
C GLY A 299 -38.98 -24.00 -27.23
N SER A 300 -38.52 -24.77 -28.22
CA SER A 300 -38.53 -24.33 -29.61
C SER A 300 -39.86 -23.62 -29.90
N ASP A 301 -39.79 -22.41 -30.46
CA ASP A 301 -40.92 -21.53 -30.83
C ASP A 301 -41.35 -20.45 -29.80
N GLY A 302 -40.55 -20.16 -28.76
CA GLY A 302 -40.75 -18.97 -27.91
C GLY A 302 -41.67 -19.19 -26.70
N PHE A 303 -41.85 -20.44 -26.28
CA PHE A 303 -42.62 -20.82 -25.10
C PHE A 303 -41.72 -21.58 -24.13
N SER A 304 -41.89 -21.39 -22.83
CA SER A 304 -41.15 -22.13 -21.79
C SER A 304 -42.05 -22.53 -20.64
N ILE A 305 -41.56 -23.39 -19.74
CA ILE A 305 -42.20 -23.62 -18.44
C ILE A 305 -41.43 -22.85 -17.38
N GLU A 306 -42.18 -22.38 -16.40
CA GLU A 306 -41.70 -21.72 -15.22
C GLU A 306 -42.32 -22.40 -13.99
N VAL A 307 -41.49 -22.88 -13.05
CA VAL A 307 -41.96 -23.55 -11.83
C VAL A 307 -41.65 -22.65 -10.64
N GLU A 308 -42.69 -22.09 -10.04
CA GLU A 308 -42.61 -21.25 -8.85
C GLU A 308 -42.84 -22.09 -7.59
N ARG A 309 -42.13 -21.77 -6.51
CA ARG A 309 -42.52 -22.23 -5.18
C ARG A 309 -43.57 -21.26 -4.62
N TYR A 310 -44.81 -21.74 -4.48
CA TYR A 310 -45.93 -20.93 -4.03
C TYR A 310 -46.01 -20.84 -2.50
N ALA A 311 -45.75 -21.95 -1.80
CA ALA A 311 -45.69 -22.01 -0.34
C ALA A 311 -44.65 -23.06 0.08
N GLY A 312 -43.91 -22.75 1.14
CA GLY A 312 -42.83 -23.57 1.67
C GLY A 312 -43.18 -24.21 3.01
N LEU A 313 -42.87 -25.50 3.14
CA LEU A 313 -42.84 -26.31 4.36
C LEU A 313 -44.02 -26.03 5.30
N GLY A 314 -45.07 -26.84 5.20
CA GLY A 314 -46.25 -26.84 6.08
C GLY A 314 -45.99 -27.08 7.57
N THR A 315 -44.82 -26.73 8.09
CA THR A 315 -44.53 -26.53 9.51
C THR A 315 -45.51 -25.55 10.20
N GLU A 316 -46.09 -24.60 9.45
CA GLU A 316 -47.16 -23.73 9.95
C GLU A 316 -48.56 -24.37 9.87
N VAL A 317 -48.71 -25.52 9.19
CA VAL A 317 -49.99 -26.17 8.87
C VAL A 317 -49.98 -27.64 9.29
N PRO A 318 -50.65 -28.00 10.40
CA PRO A 318 -50.66 -29.38 10.89
C PRO A 318 -51.04 -30.41 9.81
N GLY A 319 -50.14 -31.37 9.55
CA GLY A 319 -50.32 -32.43 8.55
C GLY A 319 -49.68 -32.18 7.18
N LEU A 320 -49.06 -31.02 6.94
CA LEU A 320 -48.29 -30.72 5.72
C LEU A 320 -46.80 -30.47 6.01
N GLU A 321 -46.32 -30.91 7.17
CA GLU A 321 -44.93 -30.72 7.58
C GLU A 321 -43.99 -31.38 6.56
N GLY A 322 -42.98 -30.63 6.09
CA GLY A 322 -42.02 -31.15 5.10
C GLY A 322 -42.51 -31.15 3.64
N LEU A 323 -43.72 -30.66 3.35
CA LEU A 323 -44.21 -30.53 1.98
C LEU A 323 -43.95 -29.13 1.40
N THR A 324 -43.67 -29.08 0.11
CA THR A 324 -43.54 -27.84 -0.68
C THR A 324 -44.61 -27.79 -1.76
N THR A 325 -45.26 -26.63 -1.89
CA THR A 325 -46.25 -26.37 -2.93
C THR A 325 -45.61 -25.61 -4.10
N PHE A 326 -45.65 -26.23 -5.27
CA PHE A 326 -45.15 -25.70 -6.53
C PHE A 326 -46.31 -25.24 -7.41
N ARG A 327 -46.15 -24.15 -8.14
CA ARG A 327 -47.04 -23.71 -9.20
C ARG A 327 -46.29 -23.75 -10.52
N VAL A 328 -46.88 -24.41 -11.51
CA VAL A 328 -46.29 -24.58 -12.84
C VAL A 328 -46.97 -23.65 -13.81
N TYR A 329 -46.22 -22.76 -14.43
CA TYR A 329 -46.68 -21.78 -15.40
C TYR A 329 -46.11 -22.12 -16.79
N LEU A 330 -46.90 -21.86 -17.83
CA LEU A 330 -46.37 -21.73 -19.19
C LEU A 330 -46.07 -20.25 -19.45
N THR A 331 -44.82 -19.95 -19.78
CA THR A 331 -44.40 -18.62 -20.24
C THR A 331 -44.59 -18.52 -21.75
N CYS A 332 -45.21 -17.43 -22.20
CA CYS A 332 -45.55 -17.18 -23.59
C CYS A 332 -44.69 -16.07 -24.21
N SER A 333 -44.70 -16.00 -25.55
CA SER A 333 -43.93 -15.02 -26.31
C SER A 333 -44.64 -13.66 -26.44
N ASP A 334 -45.97 -13.65 -26.36
CA ASP A 334 -46.81 -12.46 -26.51
C ASP A 334 -47.95 -12.47 -25.49
N SER A 335 -48.28 -11.29 -24.95
CA SER A 335 -49.35 -11.10 -23.97
C SER A 335 -50.75 -11.54 -24.43
N ALA A 336 -50.96 -11.68 -25.74
CA ALA A 336 -52.21 -12.14 -26.33
C ALA A 336 -52.18 -13.62 -26.74
N ASP A 337 -51.09 -14.34 -26.51
CA ASP A 337 -51.04 -15.80 -26.66
C ASP A 337 -52.08 -16.47 -25.75
N ARG A 338 -52.66 -17.58 -26.22
CA ARG A 338 -53.74 -18.29 -25.52
C ARG A 338 -53.42 -19.77 -25.30
N VAL A 339 -53.28 -20.17 -24.04
CA VAL A 339 -53.23 -21.57 -23.66
C VAL A 339 -54.64 -22.14 -23.60
N THR A 340 -54.87 -23.29 -24.22
CA THR A 340 -56.22 -23.87 -24.34
C THR A 340 -56.33 -25.28 -23.82
N ALA A 341 -55.23 -26.04 -23.79
CA ALA A 341 -55.26 -27.41 -23.28
C ALA A 341 -53.88 -27.91 -22.89
N VAL A 342 -53.83 -28.88 -21.98
CA VAL A 342 -52.68 -29.74 -21.74
C VAL A 342 -53.12 -31.18 -21.95
N LEU A 343 -52.55 -31.84 -22.95
CA LEU A 343 -53.08 -33.10 -23.49
C LEU A 343 -51.97 -34.09 -23.83
N GLY A 344 -52.24 -35.39 -23.73
CA GLY A 344 -51.44 -36.39 -24.43
C GLY A 344 -51.91 -36.57 -25.87
N SER A 345 -51.32 -35.87 -26.85
CA SER A 345 -51.76 -35.90 -28.26
C SER A 345 -50.59 -35.79 -29.26
N GLY A 346 -50.83 -36.15 -30.52
CA GLY A 346 -49.83 -35.97 -31.59
C GLY A 346 -48.56 -36.81 -31.45
N GLY A 347 -48.56 -37.84 -30.61
CA GLY A 347 -47.39 -38.64 -30.27
C GLY A 347 -46.63 -38.15 -29.04
N SER A 348 -46.98 -36.99 -28.50
CA SER A 348 -46.36 -36.40 -27.30
C SER A 348 -47.19 -36.63 -26.05
N SER A 349 -46.58 -37.19 -25.00
CA SER A 349 -47.21 -37.39 -23.70
C SER A 349 -47.12 -36.16 -22.80
N THR A 350 -48.05 -36.06 -21.85
CA THR A 350 -47.91 -35.18 -20.68
C THR A 350 -47.49 -36.03 -19.48
N PHE A 351 -46.48 -35.59 -18.76
CA PHE A 351 -45.97 -36.16 -17.52
C PHE A 351 -45.67 -35.05 -16.52
N ILE A 352 -46.16 -35.20 -15.29
CA ILE A 352 -45.77 -34.40 -14.13
C ILE A 352 -45.63 -35.39 -12.97
N GLY A 353 -44.46 -35.44 -12.35
CA GLY A 353 -44.20 -36.38 -11.28
C GLY A 353 -43.25 -35.86 -10.23
N ALA A 354 -43.16 -36.63 -9.16
CA ALA A 354 -42.31 -36.39 -8.01
C ALA A 354 -41.81 -37.74 -7.48
N SER A 355 -40.71 -37.77 -6.73
CA SER A 355 -40.25 -39.02 -6.10
C SER A 355 -41.15 -39.41 -4.91
N SER A 356 -41.86 -38.45 -4.33
CA SER A 356 -42.93 -38.62 -3.35
C SER A 356 -44.31 -38.46 -3.96
N ASN A 357 -45.34 -39.09 -3.36
CA ASN A 357 -46.73 -38.85 -3.76
C ASN A 357 -47.13 -37.38 -3.59
N PHE A 358 -48.01 -36.91 -4.47
CA PHE A 358 -48.67 -35.62 -4.35
C PHE A 358 -49.66 -35.64 -3.18
N HIS A 359 -49.69 -34.54 -2.44
CA HIS A 359 -50.70 -34.30 -1.43
C HIS A 359 -52.05 -34.08 -2.10
N GLN A 360 -53.05 -34.80 -1.60
CA GLN A 360 -54.44 -34.78 -2.06
C GLN A 360 -55.37 -34.61 -0.85
N ALA A 361 -56.02 -33.45 -0.76
CA ALA A 361 -56.88 -33.10 0.36
C ALA A 361 -58.21 -33.88 0.31
N PRO A 362 -58.78 -34.31 1.45
CA PRO A 362 -60.07 -35.02 1.46
C PRO A 362 -61.26 -34.27 0.84
N ASN A 363 -61.22 -32.93 0.85
CA ASN A 363 -62.19 -32.04 0.20
C ASN A 363 -61.57 -31.23 -0.95
N GLY A 364 -60.47 -31.75 -1.50
CA GLY A 364 -59.79 -31.24 -2.67
C GLY A 364 -60.52 -31.55 -3.96
N GLY A 365 -59.79 -31.45 -5.08
CA GLY A 365 -60.31 -31.88 -6.36
C GLY A 365 -59.32 -31.75 -7.52
N LEU A 366 -59.54 -32.59 -8.52
CA LEU A 366 -58.72 -32.67 -9.74
C LEU A 366 -58.48 -31.32 -10.41
N LEU A 367 -59.53 -30.52 -10.56
CA LEU A 367 -59.48 -29.20 -11.14
C LEU A 367 -59.71 -28.17 -10.04
N ILE A 368 -59.05 -27.02 -10.12
CA ILE A 368 -59.31 -25.93 -9.16
C ILE A 368 -60.80 -25.55 -9.14
N THR A 369 -61.49 -25.66 -10.27
CA THR A 369 -62.92 -25.36 -10.40
C THR A 369 -63.86 -26.43 -9.83
N ASP A 370 -63.33 -27.58 -9.43
CA ASP A 370 -64.09 -28.63 -8.71
C ASP A 370 -64.08 -28.40 -7.19
N ILE A 371 -63.20 -27.53 -6.69
CA ILE A 371 -63.02 -27.23 -5.27
C ILE A 371 -64.08 -26.23 -4.79
N ASP A 372 -64.62 -26.44 -3.59
CA ASP A 372 -65.53 -25.47 -2.97
C ASP A 372 -64.78 -24.19 -2.57
N SER A 373 -65.26 -23.03 -3.02
CA SER A 373 -64.57 -21.75 -2.82
C SER A 373 -64.51 -21.28 -1.36
N THR A 374 -65.41 -21.76 -0.50
CA THR A 374 -65.34 -21.46 0.94
C THR A 374 -64.27 -22.29 1.62
N LEU A 375 -64.17 -23.58 1.29
CA LEU A 375 -63.10 -24.45 1.81
C LEU A 375 -61.73 -24.01 1.32
N PHE A 376 -61.60 -23.63 0.06
CA PHE A 376 -60.34 -23.13 -0.50
C PHE A 376 -59.81 -21.87 0.21
N ALA A 377 -60.69 -21.06 0.82
CA ALA A 377 -60.33 -19.86 1.54
C ALA A 377 -60.01 -20.11 3.03
N ASP A 378 -60.65 -21.11 3.64
CA ASP A 378 -60.64 -21.32 5.10
C ASP A 378 -59.78 -22.52 5.55
N ASP A 379 -59.44 -23.45 4.66
CA ASP A 379 -58.68 -24.67 4.97
C ASP A 379 -57.38 -24.74 4.14
N LEU A 380 -56.25 -24.51 4.80
CA LEU A 380 -54.92 -24.54 4.18
C LEU A 380 -54.58 -25.91 3.58
N SER A 381 -55.13 -27.02 4.09
CA SER A 381 -54.94 -28.33 3.47
C SER A 381 -55.57 -28.39 2.08
N VAL A 382 -56.67 -27.66 1.85
CA VAL A 382 -57.37 -27.56 0.55
C VAL A 382 -56.74 -26.48 -0.32
N THR A 383 -56.33 -25.35 0.26
CA THR A 383 -55.63 -24.28 -0.48
C THR A 383 -54.30 -24.78 -1.08
N LEU A 384 -53.55 -25.57 -0.31
CA LEU A 384 -52.26 -26.16 -0.69
C LEU A 384 -52.41 -27.56 -1.29
N ASP A 385 -53.61 -27.94 -1.71
CA ASP A 385 -53.86 -29.19 -2.41
C ASP A 385 -53.20 -29.21 -3.80
N SER A 386 -53.04 -30.42 -4.37
CA SER A 386 -52.54 -30.59 -5.74
C SER A 386 -53.70 -30.63 -6.74
N TRP A 387 -53.76 -29.66 -7.64
CA TRP A 387 -54.86 -29.50 -8.59
C TRP A 387 -54.39 -28.94 -9.94
N LEU A 388 -55.21 -29.13 -10.97
CA LEU A 388 -54.93 -28.72 -12.34
C LEU A 388 -55.76 -27.51 -12.76
N THR A 389 -55.21 -26.66 -13.62
CA THR A 389 -55.87 -25.44 -14.08
C THR A 389 -55.39 -25.00 -15.46
N ILE A 390 -56.02 -23.97 -16.01
CA ILE A 390 -55.45 -23.12 -17.06
C ILE A 390 -55.74 -21.67 -16.64
N GLY A 391 -54.74 -21.00 -16.09
CA GLY A 391 -54.73 -19.59 -15.67
C GLY A 391 -55.71 -19.17 -14.57
N LEU A 392 -56.44 -20.10 -13.95
CA LEU A 392 -57.20 -19.81 -12.74
C LEU A 392 -56.38 -20.19 -11.50
N ASP A 393 -56.27 -19.25 -10.56
CA ASP A 393 -55.69 -19.44 -9.22
C ASP A 393 -56.76 -19.45 -8.11
N HIS A 394 -58.03 -19.50 -8.50
CA HIS A 394 -59.19 -19.51 -7.62
C HIS A 394 -60.31 -20.42 -8.17
N PRO A 395 -61.18 -21.03 -7.32
CA PRO A 395 -62.17 -22.01 -7.78
C PRO A 395 -63.36 -21.45 -8.59
N THR A 396 -63.69 -20.16 -8.45
CA THR A 396 -64.90 -19.57 -9.06
C THR A 396 -64.52 -18.59 -10.17
N PRO A 397 -64.64 -18.97 -11.46
CA PRO A 397 -64.24 -18.11 -12.57
C PRO A 397 -64.91 -16.73 -12.54
N GLY A 398 -64.14 -15.68 -12.83
CA GLY A 398 -64.57 -14.30 -12.93
C GLY A 398 -65.17 -13.92 -14.30
N ASP A 399 -65.29 -12.62 -14.55
CA ASP A 399 -65.91 -12.09 -15.78
C ASP A 399 -65.08 -12.45 -17.04
N GLY A 400 -65.65 -13.31 -17.89
CA GLY A 400 -65.04 -13.75 -19.15
C GLY A 400 -64.06 -14.91 -19.00
N GLU A 401 -63.90 -15.43 -17.79
CA GLU A 401 -63.25 -16.71 -17.51
C GLU A 401 -64.29 -17.83 -17.54
N GLU A 402 -63.85 -19.06 -17.75
CA GLU A 402 -64.71 -20.23 -17.88
C GLU A 402 -64.16 -21.39 -17.04
N PRO A 403 -65.03 -22.32 -16.57
CA PRO A 403 -64.58 -23.49 -15.84
C PRO A 403 -63.62 -24.37 -16.65
N ILE A 404 -62.68 -25.02 -15.96
CA ILE A 404 -61.76 -25.98 -16.58
C ILE A 404 -62.51 -27.30 -16.83
N SER A 405 -62.19 -27.99 -17.92
CA SER A 405 -62.75 -29.30 -18.25
C SER A 405 -61.64 -30.34 -18.38
N ALA A 406 -61.80 -31.49 -17.73
CA ALA A 406 -60.88 -32.63 -17.86
C ALA A 406 -61.58 -33.84 -18.50
N THR A 407 -60.82 -34.66 -19.22
CA THR A 407 -61.30 -35.97 -19.64
C THR A 407 -61.26 -36.94 -18.47
N SER A 408 -62.29 -37.77 -18.35
CA SER A 408 -62.32 -38.82 -17.32
C SER A 408 -61.47 -40.00 -17.76
N GLY A 409 -60.40 -40.33 -17.02
CA GLY A 409 -59.50 -41.43 -17.34
C GLY A 409 -58.87 -42.09 -16.12
N LEU A 410 -58.05 -43.11 -16.35
CA LEU A 410 -57.27 -43.73 -15.28
C LEU A 410 -56.27 -42.72 -14.67
N TRP A 411 -55.67 -41.87 -15.51
CA TRP A 411 -54.71 -40.85 -15.10
C TRP A 411 -55.30 -39.90 -14.05
N SER A 412 -56.55 -39.43 -14.26
CA SER A 412 -57.20 -38.49 -13.34
C SER A 412 -57.55 -39.17 -12.02
N THR A 413 -57.90 -40.46 -12.04
CA THR A 413 -58.16 -41.23 -10.82
C THR A 413 -56.88 -41.50 -10.03
N LEU A 414 -55.76 -41.75 -10.72
CA LEU A 414 -54.47 -41.97 -10.08
C LEU A 414 -53.93 -40.68 -9.46
N PHE A 415 -54.07 -39.55 -10.14
CA PHE A 415 -53.66 -38.25 -9.59
C PHE A 415 -54.41 -37.88 -8.30
N GLU A 416 -55.73 -38.11 -8.24
CA GLU A 416 -56.53 -37.93 -7.01
C GLU A 416 -56.14 -38.90 -5.89
N LEU A 417 -55.37 -39.96 -6.18
CA LEU A 417 -54.78 -40.86 -5.18
C LEU A 417 -53.35 -40.46 -4.78
N GLY A 418 -52.85 -39.33 -5.31
CA GLY A 418 -51.52 -38.79 -5.05
C GLY A 418 -50.42 -39.33 -5.99
N GLU A 419 -50.77 -40.04 -7.04
CA GLU A 419 -49.81 -40.55 -8.02
C GLU A 419 -49.47 -39.49 -9.09
N ASP A 420 -48.41 -39.75 -9.86
CA ASP A 420 -47.99 -38.88 -10.97
C ASP A 420 -49.08 -38.66 -12.03
N VAL A 421 -49.09 -37.47 -12.63
CA VAL A 421 -49.91 -37.18 -13.81
C VAL A 421 -49.22 -37.77 -15.02
N PHE A 422 -49.73 -38.89 -15.55
CA PHE A 422 -49.26 -39.45 -16.82
C PHE A 422 -50.37 -39.60 -17.84
N ILE A 423 -50.26 -38.87 -18.96
CA ILE A 423 -51.21 -38.88 -20.06
C ILE A 423 -50.50 -39.27 -21.36
N GLY A 424 -50.81 -40.45 -21.89
CA GLY A 424 -50.14 -41.00 -23.07
C GLY A 424 -50.40 -40.19 -24.35
N GLY A 425 -49.40 -40.03 -25.21
CA GLY A 425 -49.45 -39.10 -26.35
C GLY A 425 -50.38 -39.40 -27.51
N ASN A 426 -51.17 -40.47 -27.44
CA ASN A 426 -52.22 -40.79 -28.42
C ASN A 426 -53.61 -40.89 -27.76
N SER A 427 -53.74 -40.47 -26.51
CA SER A 427 -54.98 -40.57 -25.75
C SER A 427 -55.97 -39.47 -26.11
N ASN A 428 -55.47 -38.27 -26.47
CA ASN A 428 -56.21 -37.01 -26.46
C ASN A 428 -56.91 -36.73 -25.11
N ASP A 429 -56.41 -37.35 -24.04
CA ASP A 429 -56.84 -37.08 -22.68
C ASP A 429 -56.11 -35.87 -22.13
N GLY A 430 -56.64 -35.29 -21.06
CA GLY A 430 -56.06 -34.17 -20.32
C GLY A 430 -57.12 -33.14 -19.95
N TRP A 431 -56.69 -31.89 -19.77
CA TRP A 431 -57.57 -30.80 -19.37
C TRP A 431 -57.48 -29.62 -20.33
N SER A 432 -58.58 -28.88 -20.46
CA SER A 432 -58.73 -27.80 -21.44
C SER A 432 -59.73 -26.75 -20.99
N VAL A 433 -59.67 -25.60 -21.65
CA VAL A 433 -60.64 -24.51 -21.56
C VAL A 433 -61.02 -24.05 -22.97
N SER A 434 -62.19 -23.42 -23.11
CA SER A 434 -62.61 -22.82 -24.37
C SER A 434 -61.57 -21.84 -24.90
N SER A 435 -61.32 -21.86 -26.22
CA SER A 435 -60.44 -20.89 -26.89
C SER A 435 -60.94 -19.44 -26.81
N SER A 436 -62.21 -19.23 -26.42
CA SER A 436 -62.78 -17.92 -26.17
C SER A 436 -62.54 -17.40 -24.75
N SER A 437 -62.03 -18.22 -23.85
CA SER A 437 -61.92 -17.86 -22.43
C SER A 437 -60.77 -16.90 -22.16
N ASN A 438 -60.93 -16.05 -21.14
CA ASN A 438 -59.90 -15.11 -20.72
C ASN A 438 -58.83 -15.75 -19.84
N ASN A 439 -59.14 -16.79 -19.07
CA ASN A 439 -58.16 -17.44 -18.18
C ASN A 439 -56.98 -18.09 -18.94
N GLY A 440 -57.12 -18.40 -20.22
CA GLY A 440 -56.02 -18.90 -21.03
C GLY A 440 -55.07 -17.83 -21.59
N ILE A 441 -55.35 -16.54 -21.39
CA ILE A 441 -54.57 -15.45 -22.00
C ILE A 441 -53.32 -15.16 -21.15
N ALA A 442 -52.16 -15.10 -21.79
CA ALA A 442 -50.87 -14.90 -21.11
C ALA A 442 -50.71 -13.57 -20.37
N GLY A 443 -51.44 -12.52 -20.76
CA GLY A 443 -51.45 -11.26 -20.03
C GLY A 443 -50.12 -10.51 -20.06
N SER A 444 -49.98 -9.47 -19.22
CA SER A 444 -48.79 -8.61 -19.20
C SER A 444 -47.56 -9.27 -18.58
N ASP A 445 -47.77 -10.27 -17.74
CA ASP A 445 -46.76 -11.11 -17.10
C ASP A 445 -46.30 -12.27 -17.99
N LEU A 446 -46.98 -12.49 -19.13
CA LEU A 446 -46.69 -13.54 -20.11
C LEU A 446 -46.82 -14.96 -19.56
N LYS A 447 -47.55 -15.16 -18.45
CA LYS A 447 -47.66 -16.43 -17.74
C LYS A 447 -49.08 -16.96 -17.76
N VAL A 448 -49.23 -18.26 -17.92
CA VAL A 448 -50.50 -18.96 -17.68
C VAL A 448 -50.26 -20.12 -16.73
N LEU A 449 -50.94 -20.10 -15.57
CA LEU A 449 -50.86 -21.19 -14.58
C LEU A 449 -51.42 -22.49 -15.17
N ILE A 450 -50.75 -23.61 -14.98
CA ILE A 450 -51.13 -24.92 -15.52
C ILE A 450 -51.54 -25.89 -14.41
N GLY A 451 -51.01 -25.71 -13.20
CA GLY A 451 -51.37 -26.51 -12.05
C GLY A 451 -50.57 -26.13 -10.82
N GLN A 452 -51.05 -26.63 -9.69
CA GLN A 452 -50.39 -26.58 -8.39
C GLN A 452 -50.13 -28.00 -7.92
N PHE A 453 -48.93 -28.25 -7.37
CA PHE A 453 -48.48 -29.57 -6.96
C PHE A 453 -47.79 -29.48 -5.61
N THR A 454 -48.23 -30.26 -4.65
CA THR A 454 -47.65 -30.27 -3.31
C THR A 454 -47.01 -31.62 -3.04
N SER A 455 -45.72 -31.64 -2.76
CA SER A 455 -44.91 -32.86 -2.58
C SER A 455 -43.75 -32.62 -1.61
N SER A 456 -43.18 -33.69 -1.04
CA SER A 456 -41.97 -33.57 -0.21
C SER A 456 -40.68 -33.55 -1.03
N SER A 457 -40.77 -33.88 -2.32
CA SER A 457 -39.64 -33.85 -3.26
C SER A 457 -39.87 -32.82 -4.37
N PRO A 458 -38.81 -32.33 -5.03
CA PRO A 458 -38.93 -31.54 -6.25
C PRO A 458 -39.77 -32.26 -7.32
N ILE A 459 -40.52 -31.48 -8.10
CA ILE A 459 -41.35 -31.98 -9.21
C ILE A 459 -40.59 -31.92 -10.54
N GLU A 460 -40.85 -32.85 -11.43
CA GLU A 460 -40.31 -32.85 -12.80
C GLU A 460 -41.38 -33.23 -13.82
N GLY A 461 -41.19 -32.87 -15.09
CA GLY A 461 -42.20 -33.17 -16.07
C GLY A 461 -41.88 -32.80 -17.51
N SER A 462 -42.76 -33.30 -18.38
CA SER A 462 -42.84 -32.95 -19.80
C SER A 462 -44.30 -32.65 -20.12
N LEU A 463 -44.63 -31.43 -20.54
CA LEU A 463 -46.01 -31.07 -20.87
C LEU A 463 -46.19 -31.03 -22.38
N ASN A 464 -47.33 -31.49 -22.88
CA ASN A 464 -47.75 -31.22 -24.25
C ASN A 464 -48.95 -30.26 -24.23
N VAL A 465 -48.66 -28.98 -24.49
CA VAL A 465 -49.58 -27.86 -24.28
C VAL A 465 -50.04 -27.30 -25.62
N THR A 466 -51.35 -27.08 -25.74
CA THR A 466 -51.97 -26.50 -26.93
C THR A 466 -52.10 -24.98 -26.76
N VAL A 467 -51.42 -24.23 -27.62
CA VAL A 467 -51.38 -22.77 -27.59
C VAL A 467 -51.92 -22.20 -28.91
N ILE A 468 -52.67 -21.11 -28.87
CA ILE A 468 -53.01 -20.29 -30.03
C ILE A 468 -52.16 -19.02 -29.97
N PRO A 469 -51.14 -18.89 -30.83
CA PRO A 469 -50.29 -17.70 -30.84
C PRO A 469 -51.06 -16.44 -31.21
N SER A 470 -50.59 -15.30 -30.73
CA SER A 470 -51.11 -13.96 -31.05
C SER A 470 -51.18 -13.75 -32.56
N GLY A 471 -52.34 -13.29 -33.04
CA GLY A 471 -52.61 -13.08 -34.47
C GLY A 471 -52.82 -14.36 -35.30
N SER A 472 -52.73 -15.55 -34.69
CA SER A 472 -53.03 -16.83 -35.31
C SER A 472 -54.45 -17.31 -34.99
N SER A 473 -54.99 -18.19 -35.84
CA SER A 473 -56.22 -18.95 -35.55
C SER A 473 -55.97 -20.46 -35.51
N THR A 474 -54.74 -20.89 -35.76
CA THR A 474 -54.33 -22.29 -35.77
C THR A 474 -53.60 -22.61 -34.47
N PRO A 475 -54.10 -23.52 -33.64
CA PRO A 475 -53.38 -23.99 -32.46
C PRO A 475 -52.09 -24.73 -32.85
N ILE A 476 -51.06 -24.57 -32.04
CA ILE A 476 -49.79 -25.30 -32.08
C ILE A 476 -49.65 -26.15 -30.81
N GLN A 477 -48.80 -27.17 -30.86
CA GLN A 477 -48.41 -27.97 -29.69
C GLN A 477 -47.00 -27.57 -29.26
N VAL A 478 -46.82 -27.22 -27.99
CA VAL A 478 -45.52 -26.94 -27.39
C VAL A 478 -45.20 -28.04 -26.39
N ASN A 479 -43.94 -28.48 -26.37
CA ASN A 479 -43.52 -29.65 -25.60
C ASN A 479 -42.41 -29.30 -24.58
N PRO A 480 -42.63 -28.35 -23.67
CA PRO A 480 -41.63 -27.96 -22.68
C PRO A 480 -41.35 -29.08 -21.66
N LEU A 481 -40.10 -29.11 -21.20
CA LEU A 481 -39.61 -29.94 -20.11
C LEU A 481 -39.37 -29.07 -18.88
N PHE A 482 -39.43 -29.63 -17.68
CA PHE A 482 -39.06 -28.92 -16.46
C PHE A 482 -38.59 -29.89 -15.38
N ILE A 483 -37.75 -29.38 -14.47
CA ILE A 483 -37.29 -30.05 -13.26
C ILE A 483 -37.18 -28.97 -12.19
N ALA A 484 -38.04 -28.98 -11.19
CA ALA A 484 -37.94 -28.03 -10.08
C ALA A 484 -36.54 -28.08 -9.47
N PRO A 485 -35.89 -26.94 -9.23
CA PRO A 485 -34.55 -26.91 -8.67
C PRO A 485 -34.53 -27.57 -7.28
N PRO A 486 -33.47 -28.31 -6.93
CA PRO A 486 -33.30 -28.92 -5.61
C PRO A 486 -33.04 -27.84 -4.55
N CYS A 487 -34.13 -27.26 -4.05
CA CYS A 487 -34.14 -26.11 -3.16
C CYS A 487 -34.84 -26.41 -1.84
N GLY A 488 -34.21 -25.97 -0.77
CA GLY A 488 -34.61 -26.26 0.60
C GLY A 488 -33.48 -25.87 1.55
N CYS A 489 -33.64 -26.14 2.84
CA CYS A 489 -32.61 -25.77 3.79
C CYS A 489 -31.36 -26.65 3.62
N THR A 490 -30.22 -26.01 3.37
CA THR A 490 -28.93 -26.72 3.20
C THR A 490 -28.09 -26.79 4.48
N ASP A 491 -28.53 -26.15 5.56
CA ASP A 491 -27.84 -26.19 6.86
C ASP A 491 -28.22 -27.45 7.65
N GLU A 492 -27.26 -28.36 7.85
CA GLU A 492 -27.42 -29.61 8.60
C GLU A 492 -27.86 -29.42 10.07
N THR A 493 -27.72 -28.22 10.63
CA THR A 493 -28.13 -27.88 11.99
C THR A 493 -29.57 -27.39 12.11
N ALA A 494 -30.23 -27.13 10.97
CA ALA A 494 -31.63 -26.74 10.94
C ALA A 494 -32.57 -27.95 11.07
N CYS A 495 -33.74 -27.71 11.66
CA CYS A 495 -34.78 -28.71 11.87
C CYS A 495 -35.46 -29.21 10.60
N ASN A 496 -35.37 -28.43 9.53
CA ASN A 496 -35.92 -28.73 8.20
C ASN A 496 -34.80 -28.91 7.16
N TYR A 497 -33.59 -29.29 7.59
CA TYR A 497 -32.51 -29.65 6.69
C TYR A 497 -32.97 -30.66 5.64
N ASP A 498 -32.72 -30.35 4.37
CA ASP A 498 -33.02 -31.21 3.24
C ASP A 498 -31.71 -31.68 2.57
N PRO A 499 -31.34 -32.97 2.70
CA PRO A 499 -30.13 -33.52 2.09
C PRO A 499 -30.19 -33.60 0.56
N ASP A 500 -31.36 -33.50 -0.05
CA ASP A 500 -31.54 -33.50 -1.50
C ASP A 500 -31.50 -32.07 -2.09
N SER A 501 -31.37 -31.05 -1.24
CA SER A 501 -31.25 -29.65 -1.64
C SER A 501 -29.80 -29.22 -1.87
N ASN A 502 -29.54 -28.59 -3.01
CA ASN A 502 -28.23 -28.03 -3.37
C ASN A 502 -28.14 -26.53 -3.11
N TYR A 503 -29.28 -25.85 -3.02
CA TYR A 503 -29.35 -24.41 -2.90
C TYR A 503 -30.25 -24.05 -1.73
N ASP A 504 -29.72 -23.20 -0.83
CA ASP A 504 -30.48 -22.69 0.31
C ASP A 504 -31.58 -21.75 -0.18
N ASP A 505 -32.81 -22.07 0.19
CA ASP A 505 -33.98 -21.23 -0.11
C ASP A 505 -34.28 -20.21 1.01
N GLY A 506 -33.40 -20.13 2.02
CA GLY A 506 -33.52 -19.24 3.17
C GLY A 506 -34.59 -19.68 4.17
N THR A 507 -35.16 -20.89 4.01
CA THR A 507 -36.22 -21.38 4.90
C THR A 507 -35.69 -22.18 6.10
N CYS A 508 -34.38 -22.25 6.33
CA CYS A 508 -33.81 -22.94 7.48
C CYS A 508 -34.44 -22.49 8.81
N GLN A 509 -35.04 -23.44 9.51
CA GLN A 509 -35.65 -23.28 10.83
C GLN A 509 -34.71 -23.86 11.87
N TYR A 510 -34.36 -23.07 12.85
CA TYR A 510 -33.52 -23.51 13.96
C TYR A 510 -34.37 -23.72 15.20
N PRO A 511 -33.99 -24.67 16.08
CA PRO A 511 -34.68 -24.81 17.34
C PRO A 511 -34.44 -23.55 18.19
N ALA A 512 -35.35 -23.26 19.11
CA ALA A 512 -35.12 -22.19 20.08
C ALA A 512 -33.90 -22.54 20.96
N ILE A 513 -33.27 -21.51 21.54
CA ILE A 513 -32.13 -21.70 22.44
C ILE A 513 -32.57 -22.64 23.57
N GLY A 514 -31.75 -23.64 23.88
CA GLY A 514 -32.01 -24.59 24.96
C GLY A 514 -32.92 -25.75 24.60
N VAL A 515 -33.54 -25.79 23.41
CA VAL A 515 -34.37 -26.92 22.95
C VAL A 515 -33.83 -27.58 21.67
N ASP A 516 -34.26 -28.80 21.41
CA ASP A 516 -34.06 -29.50 20.14
C ASP A 516 -35.19 -29.20 19.13
N CYS A 517 -35.08 -29.76 17.94
CA CYS A 517 -36.07 -29.57 16.87
C CYS A 517 -37.45 -30.16 17.13
N ALA A 518 -37.59 -31.01 18.15
CA ALA A 518 -38.86 -31.51 18.63
C ALA A 518 -39.39 -30.68 19.83
N GLY A 519 -38.69 -29.60 20.21
CA GLY A 519 -39.02 -28.75 21.33
C GLY A 519 -38.67 -29.33 22.69
N ASN A 520 -37.84 -30.38 22.75
CA ASN A 520 -37.39 -30.95 24.03
C ASN A 520 -36.18 -30.18 24.54
N CYS A 521 -36.10 -29.98 25.85
CA CYS A 521 -34.95 -29.33 26.45
C CYS A 521 -33.65 -30.12 26.21
N SER A 522 -32.62 -29.39 25.81
CA SER A 522 -31.24 -29.88 25.66
C SER A 522 -30.65 -30.24 27.02
N SER A 523 -31.10 -29.58 28.08
CA SER A 523 -30.83 -29.88 29.48
C SER A 523 -32.04 -29.42 30.30
N ASP A 524 -32.59 -30.36 31.06
CA ASP A 524 -33.71 -30.20 32.00
C ASP A 524 -33.39 -31.13 33.18
N SER A 525 -32.79 -30.54 34.21
CA SER A 525 -32.16 -31.25 35.32
C SER A 525 -33.19 -31.78 36.32
N ASP A 526 -34.33 -31.12 36.47
CA ASP A 526 -35.37 -31.48 37.44
C ASP A 526 -36.63 -32.12 36.81
N GLY A 527 -36.77 -32.04 35.48
CA GLY A 527 -37.79 -32.69 34.68
C GLY A 527 -39.15 -31.97 34.71
N ASP A 528 -39.19 -30.68 35.06
CA ASP A 528 -40.42 -29.91 35.14
C ASP A 528 -40.92 -29.37 33.78
N GLY A 529 -40.08 -29.50 32.74
CA GLY A 529 -40.37 -29.08 31.38
C GLY A 529 -39.95 -27.65 31.04
N VAL A 530 -39.26 -26.95 31.96
CA VAL A 530 -38.51 -25.71 31.71
C VAL A 530 -37.04 -26.07 31.52
N CYS A 531 -36.39 -25.53 30.49
CA CYS A 531 -34.99 -25.86 30.24
C CYS A 531 -34.09 -25.15 31.25
N ASP A 532 -32.99 -25.77 31.68
CA ASP A 532 -32.05 -25.25 32.70
C ASP A 532 -31.61 -23.78 32.45
N GLU A 533 -31.53 -23.39 31.18
CA GLU A 533 -31.11 -22.05 30.75
C GLU A 533 -32.21 -20.98 30.92
N ASP A 534 -33.47 -21.41 30.95
CA ASP A 534 -34.67 -20.59 31.13
C ASP A 534 -35.22 -20.68 32.57
N GLU A 535 -34.57 -21.42 33.44
CA GLU A 535 -34.97 -21.57 34.83
C GLU A 535 -34.84 -20.25 35.63
N ILE A 536 -35.89 -19.94 36.39
CA ILE A 536 -35.90 -18.81 37.33
C ILE A 536 -35.74 -19.37 38.75
N GLN A 537 -34.60 -19.11 39.37
CA GLN A 537 -34.34 -19.52 40.76
C GLN A 537 -35.30 -18.86 41.76
N GLY A 538 -35.87 -19.68 42.62
CA GLY A 538 -36.63 -19.28 43.81
C GLY A 538 -37.35 -20.47 44.43
N CYS A 539 -38.24 -20.25 45.40
CA CYS A 539 -39.00 -21.39 45.92
C CYS A 539 -40.26 -21.65 45.08
N THR A 540 -40.40 -22.86 44.53
CA THR A 540 -41.59 -23.31 43.78
C THR A 540 -42.65 -23.94 44.69
N ASP A 541 -42.29 -24.34 45.91
CA ASP A 541 -43.24 -24.86 46.89
C ASP A 541 -44.18 -23.76 47.41
N PHE A 542 -45.46 -23.85 47.05
CA PHE A 542 -46.51 -22.91 47.45
C PHE A 542 -46.77 -22.86 48.97
N LEU A 543 -46.23 -23.82 49.74
CA LEU A 543 -46.30 -23.85 51.19
C LEU A 543 -45.14 -23.11 51.87
N ALA A 544 -44.10 -22.71 51.13
CA ALA A 544 -42.99 -21.95 51.68
C ALA A 544 -43.35 -20.46 51.83
N ASP A 545 -42.78 -19.80 52.83
CA ASP A 545 -42.99 -18.38 53.11
C ASP A 545 -42.34 -17.47 52.06
N ASN A 546 -41.30 -17.95 51.38
CA ASN A 546 -40.63 -17.28 50.27
C ASN A 546 -41.04 -17.83 48.89
N PHE A 547 -42.20 -18.50 48.78
CA PHE A 547 -42.75 -18.96 47.51
C PHE A 547 -42.78 -17.83 46.47
N SER A 548 -42.26 -18.12 45.27
CA SER A 548 -42.29 -17.23 44.12
C SER A 548 -43.08 -17.88 42.99
N PRO A 549 -44.19 -17.30 42.52
CA PRO A 549 -44.97 -17.85 41.42
C PRO A 549 -44.27 -17.72 40.05
N LEU A 550 -43.10 -17.07 40.00
CA LEU A 550 -42.26 -16.98 38.82
C LEU A 550 -41.04 -17.91 38.90
N ALA A 551 -40.81 -18.57 40.04
CA ALA A 551 -39.72 -19.52 40.15
C ALA A 551 -40.08 -20.81 39.42
N THR A 552 -39.10 -21.36 38.73
CA THR A 552 -39.16 -22.66 38.06
C THR A 552 -38.03 -23.59 38.52
N ASP A 553 -37.02 -23.09 39.25
CA ASP A 553 -35.98 -23.91 39.89
C ASP A 553 -36.00 -23.69 41.41
N ASP A 554 -36.11 -24.80 42.16
CA ASP A 554 -36.29 -24.87 43.60
C ASP A 554 -35.01 -24.46 44.36
N PHE A 555 -34.87 -23.17 44.63
CA PHE A 555 -33.73 -22.59 45.32
C PHE A 555 -34.11 -21.96 46.66
N GLY A 556 -33.73 -22.64 47.75
CA GLY A 556 -33.71 -22.06 49.10
C GLY A 556 -35.10 -21.76 49.69
N CYS A 557 -36.05 -22.70 49.56
CA CYS A 557 -37.36 -22.60 50.20
C CYS A 557 -37.25 -22.41 51.71
N GLN A 558 -37.93 -21.38 52.23
CA GLN A 558 -37.98 -21.03 53.64
C GLN A 558 -39.34 -21.39 54.22
N PHE A 559 -39.30 -22.17 55.29
CA PHE A 559 -40.45 -22.49 56.14
C PHE A 559 -40.16 -21.91 57.51
N LEU A 560 -40.86 -20.83 57.83
CA LEU A 560 -40.70 -20.06 59.05
C LEU A 560 -41.41 -20.74 60.21
N GLY A 561 -40.70 -20.88 61.33
CA GLY A 561 -41.27 -21.40 62.57
C GLY A 561 -40.19 -21.64 63.62
N CYS A 562 -40.58 -22.16 64.79
CA CYS A 562 -39.60 -22.35 65.85
C CYS A 562 -38.71 -23.58 65.58
N THR A 563 -37.41 -23.36 65.39
CA THR A 563 -36.45 -24.44 65.04
C THR A 563 -35.80 -25.12 66.25
N TYR A 564 -36.03 -24.58 67.46
CA TYR A 564 -35.41 -25.07 68.69
C TYR A 564 -36.19 -26.23 69.29
N LEU A 565 -35.59 -27.43 69.32
CA LEU A 565 -36.21 -28.67 69.82
C LEU A 565 -36.75 -28.57 71.27
N ASP A 566 -36.14 -27.70 72.09
CA ASP A 566 -36.50 -27.49 73.50
C ASP A 566 -37.61 -26.44 73.70
N ALA A 567 -38.11 -25.81 72.63
CA ALA A 567 -39.23 -24.88 72.69
C ALA A 567 -40.56 -25.63 72.72
N GLU A 568 -41.55 -25.07 73.42
CA GLU A 568 -42.90 -25.66 73.53
C GLU A 568 -43.65 -25.67 72.19
N ASN A 569 -43.31 -24.75 71.30
CA ASN A 569 -43.90 -24.60 69.97
C ASN A 569 -42.91 -24.96 68.86
N TYR A 570 -41.95 -25.86 69.12
CA TYR A 570 -41.06 -26.40 68.09
C TYR A 570 -41.87 -26.89 66.87
N ASP A 571 -41.49 -26.41 65.69
CA ASP A 571 -42.04 -26.81 64.41
C ASP A 571 -41.02 -27.68 63.66
N ALA A 572 -41.37 -28.95 63.46
CA ALA A 572 -40.52 -29.91 62.76
C ALA A 572 -40.44 -29.65 61.25
N GLY A 573 -41.33 -28.84 60.68
CA GLY A 573 -41.32 -28.43 59.28
C GLY A 573 -40.55 -27.12 59.03
N ALA A 574 -40.19 -26.37 60.07
CA ALA A 574 -39.47 -25.11 59.94
C ALA A 574 -37.98 -25.33 59.69
N ASN A 575 -37.43 -24.62 58.71
CA ASN A 575 -35.99 -24.59 58.42
C ASN A 575 -35.35 -23.21 58.66
N ASP A 576 -36.16 -22.18 58.92
CA ASP A 576 -35.72 -20.85 59.31
C ASP A 576 -36.51 -20.38 60.55
N ASP A 577 -35.79 -19.83 61.53
CA ASP A 577 -36.40 -19.41 62.80
C ASP A 577 -37.07 -18.04 62.68
N ASP A 578 -38.37 -17.98 62.98
CA ASP A 578 -39.16 -16.74 62.91
C ASP A 578 -39.17 -15.95 64.23
N GLY A 579 -38.42 -16.41 65.24
CA GLY A 579 -38.37 -15.82 66.57
C GLY A 579 -39.62 -16.09 67.42
N SER A 580 -40.54 -16.95 66.98
CA SER A 580 -41.75 -17.29 67.73
C SER A 580 -41.54 -18.28 68.88
N CYS A 581 -40.32 -18.81 69.07
CA CYS A 581 -40.04 -19.84 70.08
C CYS A 581 -40.43 -19.43 71.50
N ALA A 582 -41.25 -20.28 72.12
CA ALA A 582 -41.72 -20.17 73.49
C ALA A 582 -41.00 -21.20 74.37
N PHE A 583 -40.31 -20.72 75.40
CA PHE A 583 -39.66 -21.56 76.40
C PHE A 583 -40.36 -21.41 77.75
N SER A 584 -40.81 -22.52 78.35
CA SER A 584 -41.32 -22.50 79.72
C SER A 584 -40.19 -22.26 80.71
N LEU A 585 -40.21 -21.12 81.40
CA LEU A 585 -39.40 -20.93 82.60
C LEU A 585 -40.07 -21.66 83.77
N MET A 586 -39.60 -22.86 84.10
CA MET A 586 -40.10 -23.68 85.21
C MET A 586 -39.87 -23.08 86.62
N ASN A 587 -39.25 -21.90 86.75
CA ASN A 587 -39.05 -21.23 88.03
C ASN A 587 -39.56 -19.77 87.96
N PRO A 588 -40.52 -19.34 88.80
CA PRO A 588 -41.00 -17.95 88.83
C PRO A 588 -39.93 -16.96 89.31
N CYS A 589 -38.79 -17.43 89.81
CA CYS A 589 -37.63 -16.61 90.13
C CYS A 589 -36.32 -17.36 89.77
N PRO A 590 -35.92 -17.38 88.49
CA PRO A 590 -34.72 -18.10 88.03
C PRO A 590 -33.42 -17.62 88.66
N THR A 591 -33.45 -16.43 89.26
CA THR A 591 -32.32 -15.71 89.86
C THR A 591 -32.30 -15.75 91.39
N ASP A 592 -33.24 -16.45 92.04
CA ASP A 592 -33.15 -16.81 93.46
C ASP A 592 -32.25 -18.04 93.58
N LEU A 593 -30.96 -17.78 93.73
CA LEU A 593 -29.92 -18.81 93.77
C LEU A 593 -29.85 -19.48 95.15
N ASN A 594 -30.22 -18.73 96.21
CA ASN A 594 -30.11 -19.21 97.58
C ASN A 594 -31.40 -19.89 98.10
N GLY A 595 -32.50 -19.79 97.34
CA GLY A 595 -33.78 -20.45 97.61
C GLY A 595 -34.62 -19.78 98.70
N ASP A 596 -34.43 -18.47 98.96
CA ASP A 596 -35.20 -17.72 99.96
C ASP A 596 -36.51 -17.12 99.41
N GLY A 597 -36.79 -17.34 98.12
CA GLY A 597 -38.00 -16.92 97.43
C GLY A 597 -37.97 -15.47 96.96
N ILE A 598 -36.84 -14.77 97.00
CA ILE A 598 -36.67 -13.40 96.47
C ILE A 598 -35.39 -13.27 95.64
N THR A 599 -35.38 -12.36 94.65
CA THR A 599 -34.11 -11.95 94.02
C THR A 599 -33.56 -10.74 94.76
N ALA A 600 -32.50 -10.95 95.54
CA ALA A 600 -31.88 -9.89 96.33
C ALA A 600 -30.36 -9.88 96.13
N ALA A 601 -29.69 -8.95 96.85
CA ALA A 601 -28.24 -8.88 96.84
C ALA A 601 -27.58 -10.19 97.33
N GLY A 602 -28.30 -11.02 98.11
CA GLY A 602 -27.84 -12.34 98.54
C GLY A 602 -27.56 -13.26 97.36
N ASP A 603 -28.46 -13.33 96.38
CA ASP A 603 -28.32 -14.18 95.19
C ASP A 603 -27.19 -13.71 94.28
N ILE A 604 -27.05 -12.38 94.12
CA ILE A 604 -25.96 -11.80 93.33
C ILE A 604 -24.61 -12.14 93.99
N LEU A 605 -24.53 -12.11 95.31
CA LEU A 605 -23.31 -12.49 96.03
C LEU A 605 -23.00 -13.99 95.88
N GLU A 606 -24.01 -14.84 95.81
CA GLU A 606 -23.84 -16.28 95.57
C GLU A 606 -23.35 -16.56 94.14
N MET A 607 -23.91 -15.89 93.13
CA MET A 607 -23.39 -15.96 91.76
C MET A 607 -21.95 -15.46 91.66
N LEU A 608 -21.64 -14.33 92.31
CA LEU A 608 -20.30 -13.74 92.32
C LEU A 608 -19.30 -14.60 93.09
N ALA A 609 -19.73 -15.44 94.04
CA ALA A 609 -18.84 -16.37 94.74
C ALA A 609 -18.27 -17.45 93.81
N PHE A 610 -19.02 -17.81 92.76
CA PHE A 610 -18.58 -18.75 91.72
C PHE A 610 -18.01 -18.05 90.48
N TYR A 611 -18.08 -16.72 90.42
CA TYR A 611 -17.55 -15.95 89.28
C TYR A 611 -16.04 -16.12 89.15
N GLY A 612 -15.62 -16.70 88.03
CA GLY A 612 -14.21 -17.00 87.74
C GLY A 612 -13.73 -18.39 88.18
N GLN A 613 -14.62 -19.23 88.74
CA GLN A 613 -14.32 -20.65 88.89
C GLN A 613 -14.48 -21.36 87.54
N PRO A 614 -13.61 -22.32 87.18
CA PRO A 614 -13.80 -23.15 86.00
C PRO A 614 -15.06 -24.01 86.17
N CYS A 615 -15.91 -24.07 85.14
CA CYS A 615 -17.05 -24.98 85.11
C CYS A 615 -16.52 -26.42 85.21
N GLN A 616 -16.95 -27.18 86.22
CA GLN A 616 -16.76 -28.63 86.29
C GLN A 616 -17.94 -29.36 85.69
#